data_AF-A0A833KZD6-F1
#
_entry.id   AF-A0A833KZD6-F1
#
_cell.length_a   1.000
_cell.length_b   1.000
_cell.length_c   1.000
_cell.angle_alpha   90.00
_cell.angle_beta   90.00
_cell.angle_gamma   90.00
#
_symmetry.space_group_name_H-M   'P 1'
#
loop_
_entity.id
_entity.type
_entity.pdbx_description
1 polymer ?
#
loop_
_entity_poly.entity_id
_entity_poly.type
_entity_poly.pdbx_seq_one_letter_code
_entity_poly.pdbx_strand_id
1 'polypeptide(L)'
;MGKRNRLLNEANILPGNLELNDEFVGTFNLIENTNDSIFITGKAGTGKSTLLKYFKKNTAKNVAVLAPTGVAAVNIGGQTIHSFFRFPPRLIQKDNIRRRRNSEIIQKLDTVIVDEVSMVRADLMDGIDYALKINRDEMKLPFGGVQMVFFGDLFQLPPVVEKEARDILDQRYDSPYFFKAKVFHNLKLRYVELNKNYRQSDAQFIDLLNKIRNKTQGKE
;
A
#
# COMPACT_ATOMS: atom_id res chain seq x y z
N MET A 1 -15.92 -13.02 -25.48
CA MET A 1 -17.15 -12.44 -24.89
C MET A 1 -17.27 -12.71 -23.38
N GLY A 2 -16.14 -12.70 -22.65
CA GLY A 2 -16.04 -13.21 -21.28
C GLY A 2 -15.71 -12.13 -20.26
N LYS A 3 -16.25 -12.28 -19.05
CA LYS A 3 -16.02 -11.51 -17.80
C LYS A 3 -16.31 -10.00 -17.76
N ARG A 4 -16.24 -9.26 -18.87
CA ARG A 4 -16.61 -7.82 -18.89
C ARG A 4 -18.06 -7.57 -18.41
N ASN A 5 -18.96 -8.53 -18.67
CA ASN A 5 -20.36 -8.49 -18.26
C ASN A 5 -20.64 -8.98 -16.83
N ARG A 6 -19.67 -9.57 -16.11
CA ARG A 6 -19.94 -10.09 -14.75
C ARG A 6 -19.79 -9.01 -13.66
N LEU A 7 -18.92 -8.02 -13.89
CA LEU A 7 -18.78 -6.85 -13.02
C LEU A 7 -19.96 -5.86 -13.14
N LEU A 8 -20.76 -5.96 -14.21
CA LEU A 8 -21.83 -5.01 -14.54
C LEU A 8 -23.24 -5.50 -14.19
N ASN A 9 -23.42 -6.79 -13.84
CA ASN A 9 -24.75 -7.43 -13.80
C ASN A 9 -25.25 -7.88 -12.42
N GLU A 10 -24.55 -7.57 -11.33
CA GLU A 10 -25.07 -7.79 -9.97
C GLU A 10 -25.06 -6.45 -9.23
N ALA A 11 -26.25 -5.85 -9.10
CA ALA A 11 -26.61 -4.68 -8.29
C ALA A 11 -25.42 -3.89 -7.67
N ASN A 12 -25.04 -2.80 -8.36
CA ASN A 12 -24.06 -1.78 -7.99
C ASN A 12 -24.39 -1.08 -6.65
N ILE A 13 -24.27 -1.75 -5.51
CA ILE A 13 -24.28 -1.09 -4.21
C ILE A 13 -23.16 -1.68 -3.35
N LEU A 14 -21.96 -1.11 -3.51
CA LEU A 14 -20.99 -1.08 -2.43
C LEU A 14 -21.62 -0.37 -1.22
N PRO A 15 -21.26 -0.72 0.03
CA PRO A 15 -21.86 -0.11 1.21
C PRO A 15 -21.76 1.43 1.14
N GLY A 16 -22.94 2.09 1.14
CA GLY A 16 -23.11 3.54 1.11
C GLY A 16 -22.78 4.19 -0.24
N ASN A 17 -23.76 4.36 -1.13
CA ASN A 17 -23.76 5.24 -2.32
C ASN A 17 -22.49 5.28 -3.21
N LEU A 18 -21.59 4.28 -3.13
CA LEU A 18 -20.33 4.34 -3.86
C LEU A 18 -20.55 3.86 -5.29
N GLU A 19 -20.69 4.81 -6.20
CA GLU A 19 -20.68 4.55 -7.64
C GLU A 19 -19.31 3.98 -8.04
N LEU A 20 -19.33 2.81 -8.69
CA LEU A 20 -18.21 2.27 -9.46
C LEU A 20 -17.98 3.19 -10.68
N ASN A 21 -17.21 4.26 -10.49
CA ASN A 21 -16.81 5.13 -11.59
C ASN A 21 -15.68 4.48 -12.41
N ASP A 22 -15.40 5.06 -13.58
CA ASP A 22 -14.35 4.55 -14.49
C ASP A 22 -12.97 4.50 -13.82
N GLU A 23 -12.70 5.42 -12.88
CA GLU A 23 -11.46 5.45 -12.09
C GLU A 23 -11.33 4.21 -11.18
N PHE A 24 -12.39 3.83 -10.47
CA PHE A 24 -12.44 2.64 -9.61
C PHE A 24 -12.26 1.36 -10.43
N VAL A 25 -13.03 1.24 -11.52
CA VAL A 25 -13.00 0.08 -12.41
C VAL A 25 -11.65 -0.03 -13.12
N GLY A 26 -11.11 1.10 -13.59
CA GLY A 26 -9.78 1.17 -14.20
C GLY A 26 -8.68 0.75 -13.22
N THR A 27 -8.73 1.24 -11.98
CA THR A 27 -7.75 0.89 -10.96
C THR A 27 -7.86 -0.58 -10.55
N PHE A 28 -9.08 -1.09 -10.35
CA PHE A 28 -9.30 -2.53 -10.10
C PHE A 28 -8.71 -3.38 -11.22
N ASN A 29 -9.01 -3.05 -12.48
CA ASN A 29 -8.51 -3.82 -13.63
C ASN A 29 -6.99 -3.73 -13.79
N LEU A 30 -6.40 -2.59 -13.44
CA LEU A 30 -4.95 -2.42 -13.44
C LEU A 30 -4.30 -3.35 -12.41
N ILE A 31 -4.83 -3.42 -11.20
CA ILE A 31 -4.33 -4.34 -10.18
C ILE A 31 -4.57 -5.79 -10.61
N GLU A 32 -5.78 -6.14 -11.08
CA GLU A 32 -6.19 -7.52 -11.37
C GLU A 32 -5.45 -8.12 -12.57
N ASN A 33 -5.28 -7.36 -13.66
CA ASN A 33 -4.86 -7.92 -14.94
C ASN A 33 -3.38 -7.65 -15.27
N THR A 34 -2.63 -7.01 -14.38
CA THR A 34 -1.19 -6.76 -14.56
C THR A 34 -0.40 -7.25 -13.35
N ASN A 35 0.92 -7.33 -13.50
CA ASN A 35 1.86 -7.59 -12.39
C ASN A 35 2.64 -6.33 -11.99
N ASP A 36 2.24 -5.18 -12.49
CA ASP A 36 2.90 -3.92 -12.19
C ASP A 36 2.61 -3.50 -10.76
N SER A 37 3.65 -3.06 -10.05
CA SER A 37 3.48 -2.45 -8.75
C SER A 37 2.89 -1.05 -8.90
N ILE A 38 1.93 -0.70 -8.02
CA ILE A 38 1.11 0.50 -8.15
C ILE A 38 1.09 1.23 -6.80
N PHE A 39 1.27 2.55 -6.83
CA PHE A 39 0.94 3.43 -5.72
C PHE A 39 -0.37 4.17 -6.02
N ILE A 40 -1.37 3.92 -5.18
CA ILE A 40 -2.70 4.50 -5.23
C ILE A 40 -2.79 5.54 -4.11
N THR A 41 -2.94 6.79 -4.50
CA THR A 41 -3.13 7.90 -3.59
C THR A 41 -4.44 8.62 -3.83
N GLY A 42 -4.68 9.68 -3.07
CA GLY A 42 -5.91 10.45 -3.11
C GLY A 42 -6.19 11.03 -1.74
N LYS A 43 -6.99 12.09 -1.70
CA LYS A 43 -7.32 12.79 -0.46
C LYS A 43 -8.20 11.94 0.47
N ALA A 44 -8.40 12.39 1.71
CA ALA A 44 -9.40 11.77 2.59
C ALA A 44 -10.79 11.79 1.92
N GLY A 45 -11.52 10.67 2.00
CA GLY A 45 -12.86 10.56 1.38
C GLY A 45 -12.87 10.16 -0.10
N THR A 46 -11.72 9.89 -0.73
CA THR A 46 -11.62 9.45 -2.14
C THR A 46 -11.91 7.97 -2.39
N GLY A 47 -12.29 7.22 -1.37
CA GLY A 47 -12.69 5.81 -1.52
C GLY A 47 -11.55 4.78 -1.53
N LYS A 48 -10.29 5.14 -1.23
CA LYS A 48 -9.14 4.22 -1.16
C LYS A 48 -9.42 2.92 -0.39
N SER A 49 -9.86 3.02 0.87
CA SER A 49 -10.14 1.84 1.70
C SER A 49 -11.33 1.04 1.17
N THR A 50 -12.29 1.68 0.51
CA THR A 50 -13.41 1.01 -0.14
C THR A 50 -12.93 0.23 -1.37
N LEU A 51 -12.02 0.79 -2.17
CA LEU A 51 -11.41 0.12 -3.33
C LEU A 51 -10.63 -1.11 -2.87
N LEU A 52 -9.81 -0.98 -1.84
CA LEU A 52 -9.06 -2.08 -1.26
C LEU A 52 -10.00 -3.20 -0.79
N LYS A 53 -11.04 -2.86 -0.01
CA LYS A 53 -12.02 -3.84 0.49
C LYS A 53 -12.76 -4.54 -0.64
N TYR A 54 -13.12 -3.80 -1.69
CA TYR A 54 -13.76 -4.35 -2.87
C TYR A 54 -12.82 -5.28 -3.63
N PHE A 55 -11.58 -4.84 -3.88
CA PHE A 55 -10.56 -5.64 -4.56
C PHE A 55 -10.31 -6.96 -3.84
N LYS A 56 -10.07 -6.90 -2.53
CA LYS A 56 -9.85 -8.09 -1.68
C LYS A 56 -10.98 -9.12 -1.80
N LYS A 57 -12.23 -8.69 -1.97
CA LYS A 57 -13.40 -9.58 -2.07
C LYS A 57 -13.61 -10.17 -3.47
N ASN A 58 -13.10 -9.52 -4.51
CA ASN A 58 -13.47 -9.82 -5.90
C ASN A 58 -12.28 -10.23 -6.79
N THR A 59 -11.05 -10.12 -6.28
CA THR A 59 -9.85 -10.55 -7.01
C THR A 59 -9.73 -12.07 -7.06
N ALA A 60 -9.18 -12.60 -8.16
CA ALA A 60 -8.76 -14.00 -8.25
C ALA A 60 -7.34 -14.24 -7.72
N LYS A 61 -6.61 -13.19 -7.36
CA LYS A 61 -5.23 -13.26 -6.90
C LYS A 61 -5.12 -13.74 -5.45
N ASN A 62 -4.01 -14.40 -5.13
CA ASN A 62 -3.61 -14.66 -3.75
C ASN A 62 -3.00 -13.39 -3.15
N VAL A 63 -3.77 -12.73 -2.29
CA VAL A 63 -3.41 -11.41 -1.75
C VAL A 63 -3.13 -11.44 -0.26
N ALA A 64 -2.00 -10.86 0.15
CA ALA A 64 -1.80 -10.45 1.54
C ALA A 64 -2.13 -8.96 1.68
N VAL A 65 -2.97 -8.61 2.67
CA VAL A 65 -3.34 -7.22 2.95
C VAL A 65 -2.72 -6.80 4.27
N LEU A 66 -1.84 -5.82 4.22
CA LEU A 66 -0.98 -5.40 5.30
C LEU A 66 -1.16 -3.91 5.63
N ALA A 67 -0.83 -3.54 6.86
CA ALA A 67 -0.77 -2.15 7.29
C ALA A 67 0.36 -1.95 8.33
N PRO A 68 0.86 -0.71 8.54
CA PRO A 68 1.92 -0.44 9.51
C PRO A 68 1.44 -0.53 10.98
N THR A 69 0.17 -0.22 11.25
CA THR A 69 -0.39 -0.19 12.62
C THR A 69 -1.50 -1.23 12.81
N GLY A 70 -1.72 -1.66 14.05
CA GLY A 70 -2.78 -2.61 14.40
C GLY A 70 -4.18 -2.09 14.06
N VAL A 71 -4.46 -0.80 14.34
CA VAL A 71 -5.75 -0.18 14.04
C VAL A 71 -6.02 -0.16 12.53
N ALA A 72 -5.03 0.23 11.73
CA ALA A 72 -5.16 0.22 10.27
C ALA A 72 -5.37 -1.22 9.74
N ALA A 73 -4.62 -2.19 10.26
CA ALA A 73 -4.77 -3.59 9.90
C ALA A 73 -6.18 -4.14 10.22
N VAL A 74 -6.77 -3.78 11.35
CA VAL A 74 -8.15 -4.17 11.68
C VAL A 74 -9.14 -3.52 10.71
N ASN A 75 -8.97 -2.24 10.39
CA ASN A 75 -9.88 -1.49 9.53
C ASN A 75 -10.00 -2.04 8.11
N ILE A 76 -8.92 -2.59 7.55
CA ILE A 76 -8.93 -3.27 6.25
C ILE A 76 -9.04 -4.81 6.33
N GLY A 77 -9.22 -5.35 7.54
CA GLY A 77 -9.34 -6.78 7.79
C GLY A 77 -8.10 -7.57 7.40
N GLY A 78 -6.92 -7.00 7.61
CA GLY A 78 -5.61 -7.56 7.26
C GLY A 78 -4.77 -7.83 8.50
N GLN A 79 -3.45 -7.75 8.34
CA GLN A 79 -2.47 -7.94 9.43
C GLN A 79 -1.43 -6.83 9.42
N THR A 80 -0.66 -6.70 10.49
CA THR A 80 0.45 -5.74 10.47
C THR A 80 1.61 -6.27 9.63
N ILE A 81 2.39 -5.38 9.02
CA ILE A 81 3.62 -5.76 8.30
C ILE A 81 4.54 -6.56 9.22
N HIS A 82 4.69 -6.10 10.47
CA HIS A 82 5.52 -6.75 11.49
C HIS A 82 5.05 -8.17 11.79
N SER A 83 3.75 -8.40 12.00
CA SER A 83 3.26 -9.74 12.31
C SER A 83 3.34 -10.69 11.11
N PHE A 84 3.03 -10.22 9.91
CA PHE A 84 3.06 -11.03 8.70
C PHE A 84 4.47 -11.53 8.34
N PHE A 85 5.45 -10.63 8.37
CA PHE A 85 6.86 -10.96 8.05
C PHE A 85 7.70 -11.38 9.26
N ARG A 86 7.13 -11.35 10.47
CA ARG A 86 7.84 -11.60 11.75
C ARG A 86 9.01 -10.66 11.97
N PHE A 87 8.84 -9.39 11.60
CA PHE A 87 9.84 -8.36 11.82
C PHE A 87 9.83 -7.86 13.26
N PRO A 88 11.00 -7.57 13.85
CA PRO A 88 11.05 -6.96 15.17
C PRO A 88 10.54 -5.50 15.11
N PRO A 89 10.02 -4.95 16.21
CA PRO A 89 9.52 -3.56 16.28
C PRO A 89 10.68 -2.57 16.47
N ARG A 90 11.69 -2.64 15.60
CA ARG A 90 12.88 -1.76 15.59
C ARG A 90 13.36 -1.58 14.16
N LEU A 91 14.52 -0.96 13.98
CA LEU A 91 15.17 -0.89 12.67
C LEU A 91 15.34 -2.28 12.04
N ILE A 92 14.93 -2.40 10.78
CA ILE A 92 15.00 -3.65 10.06
C ILE A 92 16.38 -3.81 9.43
N GLN A 93 17.06 -4.88 9.85
CA GLN A 93 18.36 -5.28 9.29
C GLN A 93 18.21 -6.65 8.65
N LYS A 94 19.00 -6.91 7.59
CA LYS A 94 18.93 -8.19 6.85
C LYS A 94 19.11 -9.41 7.76
N ASP A 95 19.98 -9.31 8.77
CA ASP A 95 20.25 -10.39 9.73
C ASP A 95 19.04 -10.72 10.62
N ASN A 96 18.07 -9.81 10.72
CA ASN A 96 16.82 -10.03 11.44
C ASN A 96 15.77 -10.75 10.59
N ILE A 97 16.01 -10.91 9.29
CA ILE A 97 15.08 -11.49 8.34
C ILE A 97 15.55 -12.90 8.01
N ARG A 98 14.68 -13.88 8.26
CA ARG A 98 14.98 -15.30 8.03
C ARG A 98 13.94 -15.92 7.13
N ARG A 99 14.36 -16.91 6.36
CA ARG A 99 13.43 -17.75 5.59
C ARG A 99 12.49 -18.46 6.55
N ARG A 100 11.20 -18.45 6.24
CA ARG A 100 10.17 -19.12 7.03
C ARG A 100 10.21 -20.61 6.73
N ARG A 101 10.13 -21.44 7.77
CA ARG A 101 10.00 -22.91 7.63
C ARG A 101 8.79 -23.29 6.76
N ASN A 102 7.67 -22.57 6.92
CA ASN A 102 6.47 -22.74 6.11
C ASN A 102 6.31 -21.50 5.22
N SER A 103 7.13 -21.41 4.16
CA SER A 103 7.12 -20.29 3.21
C SER A 103 6.04 -20.44 2.12
N GLU A 104 5.29 -21.54 2.09
CA GLU A 104 4.26 -21.84 1.08
C GLU A 104 3.26 -20.69 0.86
N ILE A 105 2.84 -20.03 1.94
CA ILE A 105 1.93 -18.87 1.86
C ILE A 105 2.58 -17.76 1.04
N ILE A 106 3.86 -17.44 1.30
CA ILE A 106 4.60 -16.38 0.60
C ILE A 106 4.95 -16.79 -0.83
N GLN A 107 5.24 -18.06 -1.07
CA GLN A 107 5.51 -18.60 -2.41
C GLN A 107 4.28 -18.49 -3.32
N LYS A 108 3.07 -18.66 -2.78
CA LYS A 108 1.81 -18.57 -3.53
C LYS A 108 1.27 -17.16 -3.67
N LEU A 109 1.87 -16.13 -3.04
CA LEU A 109 1.39 -14.76 -3.18
C LEU A 109 1.56 -14.26 -4.61
N ASP A 110 0.50 -13.65 -5.13
CA ASP A 110 0.51 -12.89 -6.37
C ASP A 110 0.70 -11.40 -6.08
N THR A 111 0.06 -10.91 -5.01
CA THR A 111 0.04 -9.49 -4.65
C THR A 111 0.18 -9.28 -3.14
N VAL A 112 0.93 -8.24 -2.75
CA VAL A 112 0.90 -7.68 -1.39
C VAL A 112 0.34 -6.27 -1.47
N ILE A 113 -0.72 -6.03 -0.71
CA ILE A 113 -1.31 -4.70 -0.52
C ILE A 113 -0.80 -4.12 0.79
N VAL A 114 -0.33 -2.89 0.78
CA VAL A 114 0.06 -2.14 1.97
C VAL A 114 -0.80 -0.88 2.06
N ASP A 115 -1.71 -0.84 3.04
CA ASP A 115 -2.47 0.35 3.37
C ASP A 115 -1.68 1.27 4.31
N GLU A 116 -2.01 2.56 4.30
CA GLU A 116 -1.30 3.62 5.03
C GLU A 116 0.22 3.63 4.79
N VAL A 117 0.64 3.43 3.53
CA VAL A 117 2.05 3.32 3.13
C VAL A 117 2.88 4.56 3.51
N SER A 118 2.25 5.72 3.67
CA SER A 118 2.94 6.96 4.07
C SER A 118 3.61 6.83 5.45
N MET A 119 3.12 5.95 6.32
CA MET A 119 3.71 5.68 7.64
C MET A 119 4.82 4.61 7.59
N VAL A 120 5.07 3.99 6.43
CA VAL A 120 6.07 2.94 6.29
C VAL A 120 7.44 3.56 6.08
N ARG A 121 8.42 3.08 6.86
CA ARG A 121 9.80 3.53 6.74
C ARG A 121 10.54 2.86 5.57
N ALA A 122 11.57 3.51 5.05
CA ALA A 122 12.43 2.99 3.99
C ALA A 122 13.09 1.64 4.37
N ASP A 123 13.60 1.51 5.60
CA ASP A 123 14.20 0.25 6.10
C ASP A 123 13.19 -0.90 6.16
N LEU A 124 11.96 -0.60 6.59
CA LEU A 124 10.89 -1.58 6.65
C LEU A 124 10.50 -2.05 5.24
N MET A 125 10.47 -1.14 4.26
CA MET A 125 10.17 -1.46 2.86
C MET A 125 11.26 -2.33 2.22
N ASP A 126 12.54 -2.01 2.40
CA ASP A 126 13.64 -2.86 1.95
C ASP A 126 13.66 -4.21 2.71
N GLY A 127 13.17 -4.21 3.96
CA GLY A 127 12.91 -5.44 4.71
C GLY A 127 11.86 -6.34 4.04
N ILE A 128 10.72 -5.77 3.61
CA ILE A 128 9.67 -6.47 2.86
C ILE A 128 10.26 -7.07 1.57
N ASP A 129 11.00 -6.27 0.80
CA ASP A 129 11.68 -6.72 -0.42
C ASP A 129 12.56 -7.95 -0.15
N TYR A 130 13.47 -7.84 0.81
CA TYR A 130 14.39 -8.92 1.14
C TYR A 130 13.66 -10.16 1.64
N ALA A 131 12.64 -9.99 2.51
CA ALA A 131 11.85 -11.10 3.03
C ALA A 131 11.12 -11.85 1.92
N LEU A 132 10.51 -11.16 0.96
CA LEU A 132 9.85 -11.80 -0.18
C LEU A 132 10.86 -12.53 -1.07
N LYS A 133 11.99 -11.89 -1.40
CA LYS A 133 13.07 -12.50 -2.19
C LYS A 133 13.57 -13.83 -1.61
N ILE A 134 13.91 -13.87 -0.32
CA ILE A 134 14.46 -15.10 0.29
C ILE A 134 13.41 -16.20 0.49
N ASN A 135 12.13 -15.84 0.65
CA ASN A 135 11.07 -16.83 0.85
C ASN A 135 10.53 -17.39 -0.47
N ARG A 136 10.79 -16.70 -1.59
CA ARG A 136 10.43 -17.12 -2.95
C ARG A 136 11.59 -17.66 -3.77
N ASP A 137 12.81 -17.59 -3.24
CA ASP A 137 14.06 -17.92 -3.95
C ASP A 137 14.31 -17.03 -5.19
N GLU A 138 13.82 -15.78 -5.18
CA GLU A 138 13.87 -14.86 -6.32
C GLU A 138 14.68 -13.60 -6.01
N MET A 139 15.97 -13.75 -5.74
CA MET A 139 16.85 -12.67 -5.26
C MET A 139 17.06 -11.51 -6.26
N LYS A 140 16.85 -11.76 -7.56
CA LYS A 140 17.10 -10.79 -8.64
C LYS A 140 15.91 -9.87 -8.90
N LEU A 141 14.71 -10.30 -8.55
CA LEU A 141 13.47 -9.55 -8.82
C LEU A 141 13.09 -8.71 -7.60
N PRO A 142 12.74 -7.43 -7.75
CA PRO A 142 12.11 -6.65 -6.70
C PRO A 142 10.95 -7.43 -6.07
N PHE A 143 10.89 -7.45 -4.74
CA PHE A 143 9.89 -8.16 -3.95
C PHE A 143 9.73 -9.65 -4.31
N GLY A 144 10.79 -10.28 -4.83
CA GLY A 144 10.73 -11.68 -5.29
C GLY A 144 9.72 -11.90 -6.42
N GLY A 145 9.45 -10.86 -7.23
CA GLY A 145 8.48 -10.88 -8.32
C GLY A 145 7.02 -10.69 -7.90
N VAL A 146 6.75 -10.43 -6.62
CA VAL A 146 5.39 -10.17 -6.13
C VAL A 146 4.95 -8.76 -6.51
N GLN A 147 3.71 -8.64 -7.00
CA GLN A 147 3.12 -7.34 -7.27
C GLN A 147 2.88 -6.58 -5.96
N MET A 148 3.33 -5.33 -5.88
CA MET A 148 3.09 -4.48 -4.72
C MET A 148 2.03 -3.43 -5.02
N VAL A 149 1.01 -3.32 -4.18
CA VAL A 149 -0.01 -2.26 -4.29
C VAL A 149 -0.02 -1.45 -3.01
N PHE A 150 0.33 -0.18 -3.12
CA PHE A 150 0.43 0.72 -1.98
C PHE A 150 -0.77 1.66 -1.96
N PHE A 151 -1.47 1.76 -0.83
CA PHE A 151 -2.49 2.76 -0.59
C PHE A 151 -1.99 3.75 0.46
N GLY A 152 -2.21 5.04 0.24
CA GLY A 152 -1.91 6.05 1.24
C GLY A 152 -2.00 7.47 0.71
N ASP A 153 -1.72 8.42 1.59
CA ASP A 153 -1.72 9.84 1.27
C ASP A 153 -0.44 10.45 1.85
N LEU A 154 0.50 10.86 0.98
CA LEU A 154 1.81 11.36 1.41
C LEU A 154 1.71 12.64 2.26
N PHE A 155 0.57 13.32 2.24
CA PHE A 155 0.33 14.53 3.01
C PHE A 155 -0.38 14.30 4.34
N GLN A 156 -0.63 13.04 4.72
CA GLN A 156 -1.16 12.69 6.04
C GLN A 156 -0.02 12.42 7.01
N LEU A 157 0.04 11.23 7.60
CA LEU A 157 1.02 10.90 8.63
C LEU A 157 2.33 10.39 8.00
N PRO A 158 3.48 11.01 8.31
CA PRO A 158 4.78 10.50 7.92
C PRO A 158 5.17 9.28 8.77
N PRO A 159 6.24 8.55 8.41
CA PRO A 159 6.75 7.51 9.28
C PRO A 159 7.24 8.09 10.61
N VAL A 160 6.94 7.40 11.71
CA VAL A 160 7.50 7.73 13.03
C VAL A 160 8.90 7.13 13.13
N VAL A 161 9.88 7.99 13.44
CA VAL A 161 11.29 7.61 13.58
C VAL A 161 11.78 8.08 14.95
N GLU A 162 12.19 7.14 15.79
CA GLU A 162 12.84 7.42 17.08
C GLU A 162 14.20 8.09 16.88
N LYS A 163 14.64 8.92 17.84
CA LYS A 163 15.87 9.71 17.71
C LYS A 163 17.09 8.82 17.45
N GLU A 164 17.18 7.71 18.17
CA GLU A 164 18.29 6.75 18.09
C GLU A 164 18.32 6.02 16.74
N ALA A 165 17.16 5.88 16.09
CA ALA A 165 17.06 5.28 14.76
C ALA A 165 17.32 6.30 13.63
N ARG A 166 17.18 7.60 13.91
CA ARG A 166 17.28 8.68 12.93
C ARG A 166 18.66 8.72 12.27
N ASP A 167 19.71 8.77 13.08
CA ASP A 167 21.09 8.86 12.59
C ASP A 167 21.45 7.68 11.66
N ILE A 168 20.98 6.47 12.01
CA ILE A 168 21.23 5.27 11.21
C ILE A 168 20.46 5.31 9.89
N LEU A 169 19.23 5.84 9.88
CA LEU A 169 18.43 5.96 8.66
C LEU A 169 19.01 7.03 7.73
N ASP A 170 19.37 8.19 8.26
CA ASP A 170 19.89 9.31 7.48
C ASP A 170 21.27 8.98 6.84
N GLN A 171 22.04 8.07 7.44
CA GLN A 171 23.26 7.52 6.83
C GLN A 171 22.99 6.52 5.70
N ARG A 172 21.80 5.91 5.64
CA ARG A 172 21.47 4.80 4.73
C ARG A 172 20.51 5.17 3.62
N TYR A 173 19.70 6.20 3.83
CA TYR A 173 18.62 6.66 2.97
C TYR A 173 18.56 8.18 2.97
N ASP A 174 18.21 8.79 1.83
CA ASP A 174 18.02 10.25 1.74
C ASP A 174 16.91 10.75 2.68
N SER A 175 15.94 9.90 2.99
CA SER A 175 14.83 10.21 3.90
C SER A 175 14.20 8.93 4.44
N PRO A 176 13.42 9.00 5.54
CA PRO A 176 12.83 7.83 6.15
C PRO A 176 11.60 7.30 5.38
N TYR A 177 11.10 8.00 4.37
CA TYR A 177 9.86 7.63 3.68
C TYR A 177 10.05 6.38 2.82
N PHE A 178 9.00 5.53 2.71
CA PHE A 178 9.07 4.27 1.97
C PHE A 178 9.64 4.42 0.55
N PHE A 179 9.28 5.49 -0.18
CA PHE A 179 9.72 5.71 -1.57
C PHE A 179 11.21 6.03 -1.70
N LYS A 180 11.94 6.22 -0.60
CA LYS A 180 13.42 6.29 -0.56
C LYS A 180 14.10 4.94 -0.30
N ALA A 181 13.33 3.86 -0.16
CA ALA A 181 13.88 2.52 -0.07
C ALA A 181 14.61 2.13 -1.36
N LYS A 182 15.69 1.35 -1.24
CA LYS A 182 16.59 1.02 -2.36
C LYS A 182 15.92 0.15 -3.41
N VAL A 183 14.92 -0.65 -3.02
CA VAL A 183 14.12 -1.46 -3.94
C VAL A 183 13.48 -0.64 -5.06
N PHE A 184 13.14 0.63 -4.82
CA PHE A 184 12.49 1.49 -5.82
C PHE A 184 13.42 1.92 -6.96
N HIS A 185 14.75 1.83 -6.82
CA HIS A 185 15.68 2.14 -7.92
C HIS A 185 15.51 1.20 -9.12
N ASN A 186 15.08 -0.04 -8.87
CA ASN A 186 14.92 -1.07 -9.89
C ASN A 186 13.45 -1.47 -10.10
N LEU A 187 12.51 -0.77 -9.46
CA LEU A 187 11.08 -1.05 -9.56
C LEU A 187 10.39 0.01 -10.42
N LYS A 188 9.71 -0.43 -11.48
CA LYS A 188 8.75 0.41 -12.18
C LYS A 188 7.46 0.50 -11.36
N LEU A 189 7.27 1.62 -10.66
CA LEU A 189 6.07 1.90 -9.89
C LEU A 189 5.09 2.75 -10.71
N ARG A 190 3.86 2.26 -10.94
CA ARG A 190 2.79 3.08 -11.52
C ARG A 190 2.14 3.95 -10.47
N TYR A 191 1.72 5.15 -10.85
CA TYR A 191 1.03 6.08 -9.97
C TYR A 191 -0.43 6.26 -10.40
N VAL A 192 -1.35 6.20 -9.44
CA VAL A 192 -2.78 6.46 -9.63
C VAL A 192 -3.24 7.38 -8.50
N GLU A 193 -3.81 8.54 -8.84
CA GLU A 193 -4.44 9.44 -7.88
C GLU A 193 -5.96 9.36 -8.03
N LEU A 194 -6.66 8.98 -6.95
CA LEU A 194 -8.12 8.99 -6.87
C LEU A 194 -8.61 10.42 -6.59
N ASN A 195 -9.40 10.96 -7.50
CA ASN A 195 -9.82 12.36 -7.44
C ASN A 195 -11.24 12.56 -6.91
N LYS A 196 -12.14 11.59 -7.15
CA LYS A 196 -13.55 11.73 -6.76
C LYS A 196 -13.69 11.64 -5.24
N ASN A 197 -14.07 12.76 -4.60
CA ASN A 197 -14.38 12.78 -3.18
C ASN A 197 -15.84 12.37 -2.95
N TYR A 198 -16.05 11.32 -2.15
CA TYR A 198 -17.37 10.77 -1.82
C TYR A 198 -17.94 11.31 -0.50
N ARG A 199 -17.17 12.10 0.27
CA ARG A 199 -17.63 12.74 1.52
C ARG A 199 -18.45 14.01 1.25
N GLN A 200 -19.19 14.04 0.13
CA GLN A 200 -19.80 15.21 -0.55
C GLN A 200 -20.76 16.08 0.28
N SER A 201 -21.02 15.77 1.55
CA SER A 201 -21.95 16.54 2.37
C SER A 201 -21.43 17.89 2.86
N ASP A 202 -20.13 18.19 2.74
CA ASP A 202 -19.57 19.47 3.20
C ASP A 202 -18.40 19.97 2.35
N ALA A 203 -18.74 20.66 1.25
CA ALA A 203 -17.75 21.23 0.33
C ALA A 203 -16.83 22.27 1.00
N GLN A 204 -17.32 23.00 2.01
CA GLN A 204 -16.53 24.00 2.74
C GLN A 204 -15.51 23.33 3.66
N PHE A 205 -15.91 22.27 4.37
CA PHE A 205 -14.99 21.47 5.18
C PHE A 205 -13.94 20.76 4.35
N ILE A 206 -14.30 20.23 3.17
CA ILE A 206 -13.35 19.62 2.24
C ILE A 206 -12.33 20.64 1.76
N ASP A 207 -12.76 21.84 1.39
CA ASP A 207 -11.87 22.91 0.96
C ASP A 207 -10.93 23.36 2.10
N LEU A 208 -11.43 23.43 3.33
CA LEU A 208 -10.60 23.70 4.51
C LEU A 208 -9.51 22.62 4.72
N LEU A 209 -9.88 21.33 4.66
CA LEU A 209 -8.91 20.23 4.78
C LEU A 209 -7.88 20.25 3.65
N ASN A 210 -8.29 20.57 2.43
CA ASN A 210 -7.40 20.73 1.28
C ASN A 210 -6.45 21.91 1.46
N LYS A 211 -6.94 23.03 2.00
CA LYS A 211 -6.12 24.20 2.32
C LYS A 211 -5.11 23.89 3.42
N ILE A 212 -5.48 23.15 4.48
CA ILE A 212 -4.53 22.71 5.51
C ILE A 212 -3.45 21.82 4.89
N ARG A 213 -3.86 20.82 4.10
CA ARG A 213 -2.97 19.91 3.38
C ARG A 213 -1.96 20.64 2.48
N ASN A 214 -2.40 21.68 1.78
CA ASN A 214 -1.57 22.40 0.82
C ASN A 214 -0.79 23.57 1.44
N LYS A 215 -1.27 24.18 2.53
CA LYS A 215 -0.55 25.29 3.21
C LYS A 215 0.72 24.85 3.93
N THR A 216 0.87 23.56 4.25
CA THR A 216 2.16 23.01 4.71
C THR A 216 3.24 23.03 3.63
N GLN A 217 2.91 23.37 2.37
CA GLN A 217 3.91 23.62 1.32
C GLN A 217 4.60 25.00 1.43
N GLY A 218 4.21 25.84 2.40
CA GLY A 218 4.81 27.14 2.62
C GLY A 218 5.62 27.20 3.90
N LYS A 219 6.83 26.63 3.89
CA LYS A 219 8.09 27.12 4.53
C LYS A 219 9.03 25.94 4.85
N GLU A 220 10.20 26.03 4.21
CA GLU A 220 11.47 25.33 4.44
C GLU A 220 11.57 23.85 4.04
#